data_AF-A0A2D4TCH2-F1
#
_entry.id   AF-A0A2D4TCH2-F1
#
_cell.length_a   1.000
_cell.length_b   1.000
_cell.length_c   1.000
_cell.angle_alpha   90.00
_cell.angle_beta   90.00
_cell.angle_gamma   90.00
#
_symmetry.space_group_name_H-M   'P 1'
#
loop_
_entity.id
_entity.type
_entity.pdbx_description
1 polymer ?
#
loop_
_entity_poly.entity_id
_entity_poly.type
_entity_poly.pdbx_seq_one_letter_code
_entity_poly.pdbx_strand_id
1 'polypeptide(L)'
;MSTAEFSIKLRVYIEDTDAGGIVYYVNYLKFMERARTEFMRSLGFGKDYIFNHDLMFVVHDVSVRYHRPARLDDELQVKVQLQAVRGATMILQQDVCRDGELLAS
;
A
#
# COMPACT_ATOMS: atom_id res chain seq x y z
N MET A 1 19.28 11.83 -1.70
CA MET A 1 18.79 11.98 -0.32
C MET A 1 17.93 10.77 -0.02
N SER A 2 18.24 10.00 1.02
CA SER A 2 17.39 8.90 1.47
C SER A 2 16.07 9.52 1.93
N THR A 3 15.04 9.37 1.11
CA THR A 3 13.67 9.74 1.45
C THR A 3 13.26 8.86 2.62
N ALA A 4 12.82 9.46 3.72
CA ALA A 4 12.32 8.73 4.89
C ALA A 4 11.29 7.69 4.43
N GLU A 5 11.47 6.44 4.86
CA GLU A 5 10.58 5.33 4.51
C GLU A 5 9.24 5.55 5.23
N PHE A 6 8.19 5.88 4.48
CA PHE A 6 6.85 6.02 5.04
C PHE A 6 6.23 4.63 5.21
N SER A 7 5.57 4.38 6.33
CA SER A 7 4.83 3.14 6.52
C SER A 7 3.61 3.33 7.41
N ILE A 8 2.62 2.46 7.21
CA ILE A 8 1.48 2.32 8.13
C ILE A 8 1.46 0.91 8.71
N LYS A 9 0.90 0.79 9.92
CA LYS A 9 0.57 -0.51 10.53
C LYS A 9 -0.88 -0.87 10.23
N LEU A 10 -1.12 -2.13 9.91
CA LEU A 10 -2.45 -2.69 9.68
C LEU A 10 -2.58 -4.02 10.43
N ARG A 11 -3.78 -4.37 10.85
CA ARG A 11 -4.12 -5.69 11.38
C ARG A 11 -4.93 -6.44 10.33
N VAL A 12 -4.64 -7.72 10.13
CA VAL A 12 -5.46 -8.60 9.29
C VAL A 12 -6.71 -9.01 10.05
N TYR A 13 -7.89 -8.72 9.49
CA TYR A 13 -9.18 -9.14 10.05
C TYR A 13 -9.81 -10.28 9.24
N ILE A 14 -10.89 -10.87 9.76
CA ILE A 14 -11.60 -11.97 9.12
C ILE A 14 -12.02 -11.62 7.68
N GLU A 15 -12.46 -10.38 7.45
CA GLU A 15 -12.86 -9.88 6.12
C GLU A 15 -11.72 -9.85 5.09
N ASP A 16 -10.47 -9.87 5.55
CA ASP A 16 -9.31 -9.88 4.68
C ASP A 16 -8.95 -11.30 4.19
N THR A 17 -9.50 -12.33 4.85
CA THR A 17 -9.16 -13.74 4.61
C THR A 17 -10.12 -14.43 3.64
N ASP A 18 -9.67 -15.53 3.04
CA ASP A 18 -10.50 -16.42 2.22
C ASP A 18 -10.57 -17.85 2.80
N ALA A 19 -11.26 -18.75 2.08
CA ALA A 19 -11.43 -20.15 2.48
C ALA A 19 -10.10 -20.93 2.60
N GLY A 20 -9.00 -20.40 2.07
CA GLY A 20 -7.64 -20.93 2.25
C GLY A 20 -7.01 -20.62 3.60
N GLY A 21 -7.68 -19.83 4.46
CA GLY A 21 -7.19 -19.45 5.79
C GLY A 21 -6.02 -18.44 5.76
N ILE A 22 -5.85 -17.75 4.63
CA ILE A 22 -4.85 -16.70 4.41
C ILE A 22 -5.53 -15.46 3.85
N VAL A 23 -4.81 -14.34 3.82
CA VAL A 23 -5.29 -13.11 3.18
C VAL A 23 -5.55 -13.35 1.69
N TYR A 24 -6.75 -13.03 1.23
CA TYR A 24 -7.12 -13.07 -0.18
C TYR A 24 -6.24 -12.09 -0.98
N TYR A 25 -5.65 -12.54 -2.09
CA TYR A 25 -4.59 -11.80 -2.79
C TYR A 25 -4.96 -10.34 -3.15
N VAL A 26 -6.23 -10.07 -3.49
CA VAL A 26 -6.71 -8.70 -3.80
C VAL A 26 -6.60 -7.76 -2.60
N ASN A 27 -6.70 -8.27 -1.38
CA ASN A 27 -6.66 -7.44 -0.17
C ASN A 27 -5.27 -6.82 0.07
N TYR A 28 -4.18 -7.41 -0.46
CA TYR A 28 -2.87 -6.74 -0.47
C TYR A 28 -2.91 -5.41 -1.24
N LEU A 29 -3.66 -5.34 -2.36
CA LEU A 29 -3.84 -4.09 -3.10
C LEU A 29 -4.61 -3.04 -2.29
N LYS A 30 -5.57 -3.46 -1.46
CA LYS A 30 -6.27 -2.56 -0.53
C LYS A 30 -5.32 -2.05 0.55
N PHE A 31 -4.46 -2.91 1.09
CA PHE A 31 -3.46 -2.52 2.08
C PHE A 31 -2.47 -1.51 1.50
N MET A 32 -1.97 -1.77 0.29
CA MET A 32 -1.11 -0.86 -0.46
C MET A 32 -1.83 0.46 -0.78
N GLU A 33 -3.11 0.44 -1.17
CA GLU A 33 -3.89 1.66 -1.40
C GLU A 33 -3.99 2.53 -0.15
N ARG A 34 -4.37 1.93 0.99
CA ARG A 34 -4.43 2.64 2.29
C ARG A 34 -3.10 3.31 2.61
N ALA A 35 -1.98 2.61 2.39
CA ALA A 35 -0.65 3.15 2.62
C ALA A 35 -0.31 4.32 1.68
N ARG A 36 -0.68 4.25 0.39
CA ARG A 36 -0.50 5.39 -0.53
C ARG A 36 -1.34 6.59 -0.11
N THR A 37 -2.59 6.37 0.27
CA THR A 37 -3.48 7.44 0.71
C THR A 37 -2.92 8.15 1.94
N GLU A 38 -2.42 7.40 2.92
CA GLU A 38 -1.79 8.00 4.11
C GLU A 38 -0.41 8.63 3.81
N PHE A 39 0.35 8.10 2.85
CA PHE A 39 1.57 8.74 2.37
C PHE A 39 1.26 10.12 1.77
N MET A 40 0.25 10.20 0.89
CA MET A 40 -0.20 11.47 0.31
C MET A 40 -0.68 12.44 1.41
N ARG A 41 -1.46 11.95 2.38
CA ARG A 41 -1.90 12.75 3.54
C ARG A 41 -0.73 13.34 4.31
N SER A 42 0.33 12.54 4.53
CA SER A 42 1.55 12.99 5.24
C SER A 42 2.29 14.12 4.53
N LEU A 43 2.12 14.22 3.20
CA LEU A 43 2.68 15.28 2.36
C LEU A 43 1.77 16.53 2.27
N GLY A 44 0.65 16.56 3.00
CA GLY A 44 -0.33 17.65 2.96
C GLY A 44 -1.44 17.46 1.92
N PHE A 45 -1.43 16.36 1.16
CA PHE A 45 -2.47 16.02 0.20
C PHE A 45 -3.59 15.22 0.88
N GLY A 46 -4.53 15.94 1.48
CA GLY A 46 -5.69 15.37 2.17
C GLY A 46 -6.76 14.77 1.24
N LYS A 47 -7.96 14.52 1.79
CA LYS A 47 -9.10 13.92 1.06
C LYS A 47 -9.47 14.73 -0.19
N ASP A 48 -9.33 16.04 -0.09
CA ASP A 48 -9.65 16.99 -1.15
C ASP A 48 -8.64 16.97 -2.29
N TYR A 49 -7.44 16.38 -2.14
CA TYR A 49 -6.46 16.30 -3.23
C TYR A 49 -6.61 15.03 -4.09
N ILE A 50 -7.21 13.98 -3.52
CA ILE A 50 -7.54 12.76 -4.27
C ILE A 50 -8.82 12.97 -5.09
N PHE A 51 -9.71 13.87 -4.65
CA PHE A 51 -11.03 14.14 -5.24
C PHE A 51 -11.37 15.65 -5.30
N ASN A 52 -10.41 16.51 -5.64
CA ASN A 52 -10.73 17.87 -6.09
C ASN A 52 -11.26 17.76 -7.54
N HIS A 53 -12.26 18.56 -7.88
CA HIS A 53 -12.98 18.48 -9.16
C HIS A 53 -12.08 18.63 -10.41
N ASP A 54 -10.82 19.06 -10.27
CA ASP A 54 -9.89 19.32 -11.38
C ASP A 54 -8.71 18.32 -11.50
N LEU A 55 -8.38 17.55 -10.45
CA LEU A 55 -7.21 16.65 -10.44
C LEU A 55 -7.46 15.36 -9.65
N MET A 56 -7.17 14.20 -10.26
CA MET A 56 -7.33 12.87 -9.66
C MET A 56 -6.15 11.96 -10.02
N PHE A 57 -5.64 11.22 -9.03
CA PHE A 57 -4.72 10.11 -9.29
C PHE A 57 -5.47 8.82 -9.57
N VAL A 58 -5.13 8.17 -10.68
CA VAL A 58 -5.62 6.83 -11.03
C VAL A 58 -4.44 5.87 -11.13
N VAL A 59 -4.67 4.60 -10.76
CA VAL A 59 -3.68 3.55 -10.96
C VAL A 59 -3.68 3.19 -12.46
N HIS A 60 -2.60 3.51 -13.15
CA HIS A 60 -2.41 3.19 -14.57
C HIS A 60 -1.84 1.78 -14.78
N ASP A 61 -0.91 1.36 -13.92
CA ASP A 61 -0.25 0.05 -13.98
C ASP A 61 0.02 -0.46 -12.56
N VAL A 62 -0.05 -1.78 -12.37
CA VAL A 62 0.30 -2.43 -11.11
C VAL A 62 0.92 -3.80 -11.38
N SER A 63 2.05 -4.06 -10.72
CA SER A 63 2.70 -5.37 -10.70
C SER A 63 2.90 -5.76 -9.24
N VAL A 64 2.46 -6.96 -8.86
CA VAL A 64 2.61 -7.46 -7.49
C VAL A 64 3.16 -8.88 -7.54
N ARG A 65 4.17 -9.13 -6.71
CA ARG A 65 4.70 -10.46 -6.42
C ARG A 65 4.33 -10.84 -5.00
N TYR A 66 3.67 -11.99 -4.86
CA TYR A 66 3.29 -12.57 -3.56
C TYR A 66 4.33 -13.61 -3.15
N HIS A 67 5.09 -13.33 -2.10
CA HIS A 67 6.19 -14.17 -1.61
C HIS A 67 5.74 -15.12 -0.51
N ARG A 68 4.94 -14.64 0.44
CA ARG A 68 4.46 -15.38 1.61
C ARG A 68 3.06 -14.91 2.03
N PRO A 69 2.22 -15.80 2.58
CA PRO A 69 0.88 -15.42 3.02
C PRO A 69 0.89 -14.78 4.41
N ALA A 70 0.11 -13.71 4.55
CA ALA A 70 -0.43 -13.23 5.82
C ALA A 70 -1.65 -14.06 6.26
N ARG A 71 -1.88 -14.12 7.56
CA ARG A 71 -2.99 -14.84 8.21
C ARG A 71 -3.79 -13.91 9.10
N LEU A 72 -4.97 -14.38 9.51
CA LEU A 72 -5.80 -13.70 10.51
C LEU A 72 -4.95 -13.28 11.71
N ASP A 73 -5.16 -12.06 12.17
CA ASP A 73 -4.49 -11.46 13.32
C ASP A 73 -3.00 -11.14 13.11
N ASP A 74 -2.42 -11.30 11.92
CA ASP A 74 -1.07 -10.79 11.64
C ASP A 74 -1.04 -9.24 11.74
N GLU A 75 -0.01 -8.68 12.40
CA GLU A 75 0.32 -7.25 12.29
C GLU A 75 1.21 -7.04 11.06
N LEU A 76 0.73 -6.22 10.13
CA LEU A 76 1.42 -5.90 8.90
C LEU A 76 1.99 -4.49 8.96
N GLN A 77 3.18 -4.32 8.38
CA GLN A 77 3.73 -3.02 8.03
C GLN A 77 3.65 -2.87 6.51
N VAL A 78 2.97 -1.82 6.04
CA VAL A 78 2.90 -1.50 4.61
C VAL A 78 3.73 -0.26 4.35
N LYS A 79 4.81 -0.43 3.59
CA LYS A 79 5.80 0.59 3.27
C LYS A 79 5.48 1.23 1.93
N VAL A 80 5.80 2.52 1.80
CA VAL A 80 5.67 3.27 0.55
C VAL A 80 6.97 4.03 0.31
N GLN A 81 7.53 3.85 -0.88
CA GLN A 81 8.70 4.58 -1.33
C GLN A 81 8.44 5.22 -2.69
N LEU A 82 8.66 6.53 -2.77
CA LEU A 82 8.66 7.28 -4.02
C LEU A 82 9.92 6.94 -4.83
N GLN A 83 9.75 6.23 -5.94
CA GLN A 83 10.84 5.85 -6.83
C GLN A 83 11.14 6.94 -7.87
N ALA A 84 10.09 7.51 -8.46
CA ALA A 84 10.23 8.58 -9.44
C ALA A 84 8.96 9.44 -9.53
N VAL A 85 9.16 10.71 -9.87
CA VAL A 85 8.11 11.61 -10.34
C VAL A 85 8.47 12.04 -11.76
N ARG A 86 7.52 11.91 -12.67
CA ARG A 86 7.55 12.41 -14.04
C ARG A 86 6.36 13.36 -14.22
N GLY A 87 6.21 13.96 -15.40
CA GLY A 87 5.17 14.96 -15.73
C GLY A 87 3.87 14.85 -14.92
N ALA A 88 2.99 13.91 -15.28
CA ALA A 88 1.75 13.62 -14.55
C ALA A 88 1.74 12.20 -13.95
N THR A 89 2.92 11.64 -13.63
CA THR A 89 3.05 10.23 -13.22
C THR A 89 3.99 10.09 -12.03
N MET A 90 3.58 9.28 -11.07
CA MET A 90 4.38 8.91 -9.92
C MET A 90 4.58 7.39 -9.90
N ILE A 91 5.81 6.95 -9.68
CA ILE A 91 6.15 5.53 -9.50
C ILE A 91 6.40 5.29 -8.02
N LEU A 92 5.61 4.39 -7.43
CA LEU A 92 5.71 4.01 -6.03
C LEU A 92 6.09 2.53 -5.91
N GLN A 93 7.09 2.25 -5.08
CA GLN A 93 7.38 0.90 -4.59
C GLN A 93 6.60 0.71 -3.29
N GLN A 94 5.95 -0.45 -3.13
CA GLN A 94 5.15 -0.73 -1.93
C GLN A 94 5.37 -2.15 -1.44
N ASP A 95 5.83 -2.27 -0.20
CA ASP A 95 6.14 -3.57 0.39
C ASP A 95 5.20 -3.84 1.57
N VAL A 96 4.60 -5.03 1.61
CA VAL A 96 3.81 -5.52 2.73
C VAL A 96 4.67 -6.52 3.50
N CYS A 97 4.95 -6.23 4.77
CA CYS A 97 5.81 -7.04 5.62
C CYS A 97 5.09 -7.47 6.91
N ARG A 98 5.50 -8.61 7.46
CA ARG A 98 5.16 -9.06 8.83
C ARG A 98 6.45 -9.33 9.59
N ASP A 99 6.67 -8.66 10.71
CA ASP A 99 7.90 -8.80 11.53
C ASP A 99 9.20 -8.69 10.70
N GLY A 100 9.20 -7.83 9.68
CA GLY A 100 10.33 -7.65 8.75
C GLY A 100 10.42 -8.67 7.61
N GLU A 101 9.61 -9.74 7.60
CA GLU A 101 9.50 -10.67 6.47
C GLU A 101 8.67 -10.05 5.34
N LEU A 102 9.20 -9.99 4.13
CA LEU A 102 8.50 -9.52 2.94
C LEU A 102 7.43 -10.52 2.51
N LEU A 103 6.17 -10.08 2.48
CA LEU A 103 5.02 -10.89 2.08
C LEU A 103 4.58 -10.59 0.64
N ALA A 104 4.53 -9.31 0.26
CA ALA A 104 4.20 -8.87 -1.09
C ALA A 104 4.91 -7.56 -1.45
N SER A 105 5.25 -7.38 -2.72
CA SER A 105 5.93 -6.19 -3.29
C SER A 105 5.48 -5.92 -4.72
#